data_AF-A0A7H9HWE1-F1
#
_entry.id   AF-A0A7H9HWE1-F1
#
_cell.length_a   1.000
_cell.length_b   1.000
_cell.length_c   1.000
_cell.angle_alpha   90.00
_cell.angle_beta   90.00
_cell.angle_gamma   90.00
#
_symmetry.space_group_name_H-M   'P 1'
#
loop_
_entity.id
_entity.type
_entity.pdbx_description
1 polymer ?
#
loop_
_entity_poly.entity_id
_entity_poly.type
_entity_poly.pdbx_seq_one_letter_code
_entity_poly.pdbx_strand_id
1 'polypeptide(L)'
;MSTAVKYFYKGKETDLIVFVTSVDEVKEYLQDPNIGKLSQVVEVFQVFTNNVGEGAEGELGEASKSQLANEFGKDKKVEEIIDIILKGGEPNAKVDTIEDRRDFIV
;
A
#
# COMPACT_ATOMS: atom_id res chain seq x y z
N MET A 1 4.19 2.38 -18.84
CA MET A 1 4.83 1.40 -17.93
C MET A 1 4.10 1.54 -16.61
N SER A 2 3.17 0.64 -16.30
CA SER A 2 2.39 0.71 -15.05
C SER A 2 3.21 0.04 -13.95
N THR A 3 3.98 0.81 -13.20
CA THR A 3 4.77 0.34 -12.05
C THR A 3 3.98 0.56 -10.77
N ALA A 4 2.98 -0.28 -10.54
CA ALA A 4 2.24 -0.27 -9.29
C ALA A 4 3.17 -0.63 -8.12
N VAL A 5 3.16 0.19 -7.08
CA VAL A 5 3.97 -0.02 -5.88
C VAL A 5 3.14 -0.81 -4.87
N LYS A 6 3.72 -1.92 -4.40
CA LYS A 6 3.13 -2.72 -3.33
C LYS A 6 3.47 -2.09 -1.99
N TYR A 7 2.45 -1.68 -1.25
CA TYR A 7 2.58 -1.22 0.13
C TYR A 7 2.24 -2.37 1.07
N PHE A 8 3.18 -2.69 1.96
CA PHE A 8 3.03 -3.74 2.96
C PHE A 8 2.78 -3.10 4.31
N TYR A 9 1.73 -3.54 4.99
CA TYR A 9 1.38 -3.10 6.32
C TYR A 9 1.29 -4.30 7.24
N LYS A 10 2.12 -4.30 8.27
CA LYS A 10 2.13 -5.35 9.28
C LYS A 10 1.04 -5.07 10.30
N GLY A 11 -0.08 -5.79 10.18
CA GLY A 11 -1.18 -5.74 11.14
C GLY A 11 -0.85 -6.45 12.46
N LYS A 12 -1.87 -6.64 13.31
CA LYS A 12 -1.73 -7.34 14.58
C LYS A 12 -1.62 -8.85 14.37
N GLU A 13 -2.48 -9.39 13.53
CA GLU A 13 -2.57 -10.83 13.28
C GLU A 13 -2.27 -11.18 11.82
N THR A 14 -2.30 -10.19 10.92
CA THR A 14 -2.25 -10.44 9.48
C THR A 14 -1.51 -9.33 8.74
N ASP A 15 -0.68 -9.71 7.76
CA ASP A 15 -0.01 -8.74 6.89
C ASP A 15 -0.97 -8.32 5.78
N LEU A 16 -1.12 -7.01 5.64
CA LEU A 16 -2.01 -6.37 4.69
C LEU A 16 -1.20 -5.73 3.58
N ILE A 17 -1.71 -5.79 2.36
CA ILE A 17 -1.01 -5.35 1.16
C ILE A 17 -1.97 -4.49 0.35
N VAL A 18 -1.53 -3.30 -0.06
CA VAL A 18 -2.30 -2.42 -0.95
C VAL A 18 -1.45 -2.04 -2.16
N PHE A 19 -2.11 -1.79 -3.28
CA PHE A 19 -1.46 -1.37 -4.51
C PHE A 19 -1.71 0.10 -4.74
N VAL A 20 -0.63 0.86 -4.83
CA VAL A 20 -0.65 2.28 -5.18
C VAL A 20 -0.01 2.48 -6.54
N THR A 21 -0.40 3.56 -7.21
CA THR A 21 0.18 3.97 -8.49
C THR A 21 1.63 4.43 -8.34
N SER A 22 1.95 5.20 -7.29
CA SER A 22 3.33 5.66 -6.99
C SER A 22 3.52 6.18 -5.57
N VAL A 23 4.75 6.08 -5.05
CA VAL A 23 5.12 6.61 -3.72
C VAL A 23 5.02 8.13 -3.67
N ASP A 24 5.25 8.83 -4.79
CA ASP A 24 5.10 10.28 -4.88
C ASP A 24 3.65 10.72 -4.64
N GLU A 25 2.69 10.04 -5.26
CA GLU A 25 1.27 10.31 -5.05
C GLU A 25 0.87 10.04 -3.59
N VAL A 26 1.44 9.00 -2.96
CA VAL A 26 1.25 8.75 -1.52
C VAL A 26 1.85 9.87 -0.68
N LYS A 27 3.03 10.41 -1.01
CA LYS A 27 3.64 11.54 -0.29
C LYS A 27 2.85 12.84 -0.44
N GLU A 28 2.32 13.12 -1.63
CA GLU A 28 1.42 14.26 -1.84
C GLU A 28 0.11 14.08 -1.07
N TYR A 29 -0.44 12.86 -1.08
CA TYR A 29 -1.62 12.51 -0.31
C TYR A 29 -1.39 12.61 1.21
N LEU A 30 -0.22 12.20 1.70
CA LEU A 30 0.16 12.33 3.12
C LEU A 30 0.24 13.80 3.57
N GLN A 31 0.57 14.72 2.65
CA GLN A 31 0.56 16.16 2.91
C GLN A 31 -0.86 16.75 2.95
N ASP A 32 -1.76 16.25 2.10
CA ASP A 32 -3.17 16.68 2.03
C ASP A 32 -4.11 15.46 1.92
N PRO A 33 -4.43 14.81 3.06
CA PRO A 33 -5.20 13.56 3.06
C PRO A 33 -6.64 13.84 2.65
N ASN A 34 -6.99 13.48 1.42
CA ASN A 34 -8.32 13.67 0.86
C ASN A 34 -8.85 12.38 0.23
N ILE A 35 -9.95 11.85 0.77
CA ILE A 35 -10.60 10.63 0.28
C ILE A 35 -10.79 10.61 -1.25
N GLY A 36 -11.08 11.76 -1.88
CA GLY A 36 -11.26 11.84 -3.34
C GLY A 36 -9.96 11.66 -4.14
N LYS A 37 -8.81 12.04 -3.57
CA LYS A 37 -7.48 11.80 -4.19
C LYS A 37 -6.98 10.38 -3.95
N LEU A 38 -7.44 9.74 -2.87
CA LEU A 38 -7.11 8.36 -2.60
C LEU A 38 -7.46 7.49 -3.83
N SER A 39 -8.54 7.79 -4.56
CA SER A 39 -8.90 7.08 -5.81
C SER A 39 -7.96 7.23 -6.99
N GLN A 40 -7.10 8.24 -6.97
CA GLN A 40 -6.07 8.42 -7.98
C GLN A 40 -4.75 7.78 -7.52
N VAL A 41 -4.50 7.80 -6.21
CA VAL A 41 -3.27 7.30 -5.58
C VAL A 41 -3.28 5.78 -5.42
N VAL A 42 -4.43 5.16 -5.10
CA VAL A 42 -4.55 3.70 -5.10
C VAL A 42 -5.00 3.19 -6.46
N GLU A 43 -4.31 2.16 -6.92
CA GLU A 43 -4.68 1.49 -8.17
C GLU A 43 -5.91 0.61 -7.98
N VAL A 44 -6.08 0.05 -6.77
CA VAL A 44 -7.26 -0.73 -6.41
C VAL A 44 -7.71 -0.43 -4.99
N PHE A 45 -9.01 -0.21 -4.82
CA PHE A 45 -9.67 0.00 -3.53
C PHE A 45 -9.89 -1.30 -2.75
N GLN A 46 -8.89 -2.16 -2.76
CA GLN A 46 -8.95 -3.46 -2.14
C GLN A 46 -7.67 -3.71 -1.36
N VAL A 47 -7.84 -4.22 -0.15
CA VAL A 47 -6.73 -4.62 0.70
C VAL A 47 -6.54 -6.12 0.49
N PHE A 48 -5.32 -6.52 0.21
CA PHE A 48 -4.93 -7.91 0.08
C PHE A 48 -4.26 -8.37 1.37
N THR A 49 -4.20 -9.68 1.56
CA THR A 49 -3.57 -10.33 2.69
C THR A 49 -2.76 -11.51 2.21
N ASN A 50 -1.66 -11.81 2.89
CA ASN A 50 -0.97 -13.09 2.74
C ASN A 50 -1.77 -14.20 3.44
N ASN A 51 -2.94 -14.58 2.90
CA ASN A 51 -3.65 -15.71 3.47
C ASN A 51 -2.71 -16.93 3.43
N VAL A 52 -2.42 -17.49 4.60
CA VAL A 52 -1.41 -18.53 4.83
C VAL A 52 -1.60 -19.68 3.84
N GLY A 53 -0.80 -19.65 2.78
CA GLY A 53 -0.67 -20.66 1.75
C GLY A 53 0.80 -20.65 1.34
N GLU A 54 1.48 -21.74 1.65
CA GLU A 54 2.93 -21.89 1.57
C GLU A 54 3.45 -21.57 0.15
N GLY A 55 4.16 -20.46 0.00
CA GLY A 55 4.90 -20.16 -1.23
C GLY A 55 5.10 -18.66 -1.47
N ALA A 56 6.31 -18.27 -1.83
CA ALA A 56 6.64 -16.89 -2.25
C ALA A 56 5.90 -16.43 -3.54
N GLU A 57 5.09 -17.32 -4.12
CA GLU A 57 4.22 -17.12 -5.30
C GLU A 57 2.74 -17.38 -4.98
N GLY A 58 2.37 -17.44 -3.69
CA GLY A 58 1.00 -17.66 -3.22
C GLY A 58 0.06 -16.52 -3.64
N GLU A 59 -1.11 -16.88 -4.14
CA GLU A 59 -2.15 -15.94 -4.56
C GLU A 59 -2.45 -14.96 -3.40
N LEU A 60 -2.30 -13.66 -3.65
CA LEU A 60 -2.67 -12.64 -2.67
C LEU A 60 -4.18 -12.73 -2.46
N GLY A 61 -4.59 -13.18 -1.28
CA GLY A 61 -6.00 -13.24 -0.93
C GLY A 61 -6.57 -11.84 -0.74
N GLU A 62 -7.79 -11.60 -1.19
CA GLU A 62 -8.50 -10.37 -0.84
C GLU A 62 -8.87 -10.41 0.65
N ALA A 63 -8.49 -9.37 1.40
CA ALA A 63 -8.89 -9.26 2.80
C ALA A 63 -10.41 -9.00 2.86
N SER A 64 -11.12 -9.88 3.56
CA SER A 64 -12.55 -9.70 3.75
C SER A 64 -12.83 -8.48 4.63
N LYS A 65 -13.96 -7.79 4.39
CA LYS A 65 -14.42 -6.68 5.25
C LYS A 65 -14.40 -7.03 6.74
N SER A 66 -14.70 -8.29 7.09
CA SER A 66 -14.64 -8.80 8.45
C SER A 66 -13.21 -8.82 9.02
N GLN A 67 -12.19 -9.17 8.24
CA GLN A 67 -10.79 -9.16 8.67
C GLN A 67 -10.30 -7.74 8.90
N LEU A 68 -10.56 -6.84 7.96
CA LEU A 68 -10.19 -5.43 8.08
C LEU A 68 -10.88 -4.78 9.29
N ALA A 69 -12.16 -5.11 9.51
CA ALA A 69 -12.90 -4.67 10.67
C ALA A 69 -12.37 -5.24 12.00
N ASN A 70 -11.74 -6.42 11.98
CA ASN A 70 -11.10 -6.99 13.16
C ASN A 70 -9.76 -6.30 13.46
N GLU A 71 -8.98 -5.99 12.41
CA GLU A 71 -7.66 -5.35 12.54
C GLU A 71 -7.76 -3.84 12.88
N PHE A 72 -8.66 -3.10 12.21
CA PHE A 72 -8.78 -1.64 12.33
C PHE A 72 -10.03 -1.16 13.08
N GLY A 73 -10.99 -2.06 13.31
CA GLY A 73 -12.30 -1.78 13.93
C GLY A 73 -13.47 -1.72 12.93
N LYS A 74 -14.61 -2.30 13.31
CA LYS A 74 -15.87 -2.34 12.52
C LYS A 74 -16.44 -0.97 12.13
N ASP A 75 -15.99 0.09 12.79
CA ASP A 75 -16.47 1.46 12.55
C ASP A 75 -15.73 2.18 11.41
N LYS A 76 -14.62 1.61 10.92
CA LYS A 76 -13.81 2.25 9.88
C LYS A 76 -14.24 1.86 8.47
N LYS A 77 -14.30 2.86 7.60
CA LYS A 77 -14.51 2.67 6.15
C LYS A 77 -13.25 2.11 5.49
N VAL A 78 -13.42 1.46 4.34
CA VAL A 78 -12.31 0.94 3.52
C VAL A 78 -11.30 2.07 3.19
N GLU A 79 -11.80 3.27 2.93
CA GLU A 79 -11.00 4.47 2.64
C GLU A 79 -10.07 4.84 3.81
N GLU A 80 -10.61 4.90 5.03
CA GLU A 80 -9.86 5.18 6.25
C GLU A 80 -8.84 4.08 6.56
N ILE A 81 -9.19 2.83 6.28
CA ILE A 81 -8.29 1.69 6.47
C ILE A 81 -7.09 1.81 5.53
N ILE A 82 -7.31 2.13 4.25
CA ILE A 82 -6.25 2.35 3.29
C ILE A 82 -5.37 3.53 3.72
N ASP A 83 -5.95 4.64 4.19
CA ASP A 83 -5.20 5.78 4.72
C ASP A 83 -4.25 5.39 5.87
N ILE A 84 -4.73 4.58 6.82
CA ILE A 84 -3.92 4.06 7.93
C ILE A 84 -2.81 3.15 7.42
N ILE A 85 -3.12 2.28 6.46
CA ILE A 85 -2.16 1.39 5.81
C ILE A 85 -1.08 2.19 5.08
N LEU A 86 -1.43 3.29 4.41
CA LEU A 86 -0.45 4.16 3.74
C LEU A 86 0.42 4.93 4.74
N LYS A 87 -0.15 5.33 5.88
CA LYS A 87 0.57 6.04 6.96
C LYS A 87 1.50 5.16 7.76
N GLY A 88 1.12 3.91 8.02
CA GLY A 88 1.88 2.97 8.86
C GLY A 88 2.52 1.81 8.10
N GLY A 89 2.32 1.74 6.78
CA GLY A 89 2.84 0.68 5.92
C GLY A 89 4.10 1.12 5.21
N GLU A 90 4.89 0.14 4.81
CA GLU A 90 6.14 0.34 4.09
C GLU A 90 5.92 0.06 2.61
N PRO A 91 6.26 0.99 1.71
CA PRO A 91 6.36 0.67 0.30
C PRO A 91 7.47 -0.37 0.11
N ASN A 92 7.16 -1.51 -0.50
CA ASN A 92 8.16 -2.37 -1.12
C ASN A 92 8.64 -1.75 -2.45
N ALA A 93 8.68 -0.43 -2.53
CA ALA A 93 9.47 0.22 -3.54
C ALA A 93 10.89 -0.29 -3.31
N LYS A 94 11.33 -1.23 -4.15
CA LYS A 94 12.65 -1.08 -4.76
C LYS A 94 12.61 0.31 -5.38
N VAL A 95 12.90 1.31 -4.55
CA VAL A 95 13.34 2.60 -5.03
C VAL A 95 14.60 2.23 -5.76
N ASP A 96 14.47 2.05 -7.07
CA ASP A 96 15.59 2.18 -7.97
C ASP A 96 15.99 3.65 -7.81
N THR A 97 16.78 3.91 -6.77
CA THR A 97 17.41 5.20 -6.55
C THR A 97 18.42 5.31 -7.68
N ILE A 98 17.96 5.65 -8.88
CA ILE A 98 18.79 6.22 -9.92
C ILE A 98 19.03 7.70 -9.56
N GLU A 99 19.54 7.90 -8.35
CA GLU A 99 20.23 9.12 -7.94
C GLU A 99 21.63 8.73 -7.46
N ASP A 100 22.24 7.71 -8.08
CA ASP A 100 23.70 7.68 -8.14
C ASP A 100 24.11 8.72 -9.19
N ARG A 101 24.76 9.75 -8.66
CA ARG A 101 25.01 11.03 -9.28
C ARG A 101 25.48 10.94 -10.73
N ARG A 102 25.00 11.92 -11.50
CA ARG A 102 25.80 12.59 -12.51
C ARG A 102 27.16 12.99 -11.93
N ASP A 103 28.15 12.12 -12.02
CA ASP A 103 29.55 12.50 -12.17
C ASP A 103 29.87 12.35 -13.67
N PHE A 104 29.18 13.13 -14.50
CA PHE A 104 29.82 14.24 -15.22
C PHE A 104 31.35 14.15 -15.29
N ILE A 105 31.83 13.51 -16.36
CA ILE A 105 32.94 13.95 -17.22
C ILE A 105 33.95 14.87 -16.53
N VAL A 106 35.16 14.35 -16.27
CA VAL A 106 36.43 14.96 -16.72
C VAL A 106 37.54 13.91 -16.82
#